data_AF-A0AAD4XGF0-F1
#
_entry.id   AF-A0AAD4XGF0-F1
#
_cell.length_a   1.000
_cell.length_b   1.000
_cell.length_c   1.000
_cell.angle_alpha   90.00
_cell.angle_beta   90.00
_cell.angle_gamma   90.00
#
_symmetry.space_group_name_H-M   'P 1'
#
loop_
_entity.id
_entity.type
_entity.pdbx_description
1 polymer ?
#
loop_
_entity_poly.entity_id
_entity_poly.type
_entity_poly.pdbx_seq_one_letter_code
_entity_poly.pdbx_strand_id
1 'polypeptide(L)'
;MALRISLISPKFNRKPSNIQTERSLLPPPNPMNRRSTFQVSCSKKKITDAEIAIDLATEIARIKIPAIQRKEAMNKSKELLFGEFCQYLSQKPEEVEQKWRDMDETEKMGLVKGFVSEWSLSFHPLSSRSVKDMLEEHLKKEVENPSVNLSSSPSLMFPSLKKILGMTQNGT
;
A
#
# COMPACT_ATOMS: atom_id res chain seq x y z
N MET A 1 46.09 3.18 -7.92
CA MET A 1 45.28 2.64 -9.03
C MET A 1 43.85 3.15 -8.84
N ALA A 2 43.35 3.96 -9.77
CA ALA A 2 42.07 4.64 -9.65
C ALA A 2 40.97 3.84 -10.36
N LEU A 3 39.87 3.54 -9.66
CA LEU A 3 38.70 2.87 -10.24
C LEU A 3 37.73 3.94 -10.74
N ARG A 4 37.66 4.08 -12.07
CA ARG A 4 36.68 4.93 -12.76
C ARG A 4 35.34 4.24 -12.79
N ILE A 5 34.35 4.79 -12.10
CA ILE A 5 32.97 4.32 -12.16
C ILE A 5 32.24 5.16 -13.22
N SER A 6 31.91 4.55 -14.35
CA SER A 6 31.04 5.16 -15.36
C SER A 6 29.58 4.93 -14.97
N LEU A 7 29.00 5.90 -14.25
CA LEU A 7 27.55 5.95 -14.04
C LEU A 7 26.89 6.39 -15.36
N ILE A 8 26.27 5.44 -16.06
CA ILE A 8 25.41 5.74 -17.21
C ILE A 8 24.07 6.22 -16.65
N SER A 9 23.92 7.54 -16.51
CA SER A 9 22.63 8.19 -16.24
C SER A 9 21.79 8.23 -17.52
N PRO A 10 20.50 7.85 -17.51
CA PRO A 10 19.62 8.10 -18.65
C PRO A 10 19.33 9.61 -18.73
N LYS A 11 19.74 10.22 -19.85
CA LYS A 11 19.45 11.62 -20.19
C LYS A 11 17.99 11.76 -20.63
N PHE A 12 17.10 12.20 -19.74
CA PHE A 12 15.81 12.77 -20.14
C PHE A 12 16.03 14.24 -20.50
N ASN A 13 16.04 14.57 -21.79
CA ASN A 13 16.21 15.95 -22.25
C ASN A 13 15.38 16.22 -23.52
N ARG A 14 14.20 16.84 -23.33
CA ARG A 14 13.56 17.86 -24.20
C ARG A 14 12.12 18.07 -23.70
N LYS A 15 11.83 19.16 -22.98
CA LYS A 15 11.59 20.58 -23.36
C LYS A 15 10.07 20.87 -23.28
N PRO A 16 9.64 21.95 -22.59
CA PRO A 16 8.24 22.33 -22.54
C PRO A 16 7.83 23.02 -23.86
N SER A 17 6.78 22.54 -24.50
CA SER A 17 6.19 23.23 -25.65
C SER A 17 5.19 24.28 -25.18
N ASN A 18 5.44 25.48 -25.71
CA ASN A 18 4.76 26.75 -25.55
C ASN A 18 3.23 26.69 -25.81
N ILE A 19 2.47 27.42 -25.00
CA ILE A 19 1.05 27.69 -25.18
C ILE A 19 0.93 28.80 -26.22
N GLN A 20 0.34 28.51 -27.38
CA GLN A 20 -0.23 29.53 -28.24
C GLN A 20 -1.67 29.17 -28.62
N THR A 21 -2.54 30.08 -28.24
CA THR A 21 -3.94 30.23 -28.60
C THR A 21 -4.05 30.59 -30.08
N GLU A 22 -4.73 29.77 -30.87
CA GLU A 22 -5.33 30.18 -32.13
C GLU A 22 -6.75 29.57 -32.20
N ARG A 23 -7.74 30.46 -32.20
CA ARG A 23 -9.13 30.14 -32.59
C ARG A 23 -9.11 29.87 -34.08
N SER A 24 -9.80 28.83 -34.55
CA SER A 24 -11.00 28.98 -35.41
C SER A 24 -11.39 27.66 -36.10
N LEU A 25 -12.70 27.52 -36.30
CA LEU A 25 -13.42 26.62 -37.22
C LEU A 25 -13.57 25.14 -36.82
N LEU A 26 -14.59 24.92 -35.99
CA LEU A 26 -15.30 23.64 -35.84
C LEU A 26 -15.90 23.16 -37.18
N PRO A 27 -15.81 21.86 -37.49
CA PRO A 27 -16.92 21.09 -38.03
C PRO A 27 -17.78 20.55 -36.86
N PRO A 28 -19.09 20.35 -37.06
CA PRO A 28 -20.03 20.05 -35.99
C PRO A 28 -19.70 18.71 -35.30
N PRO A 29 -19.86 18.60 -33.98
CA PRO A 29 -19.75 17.33 -33.30
C PRO A 29 -20.92 16.45 -33.73
N ASN A 30 -20.60 15.37 -34.43
CA ASN A 30 -21.55 14.28 -34.66
C ASN A 30 -21.98 13.77 -33.28
N PRO A 31 -23.25 13.91 -32.84
CA PRO A 31 -23.66 13.35 -31.58
C PRO A 31 -23.94 11.88 -31.82
N MET A 32 -22.89 11.06 -31.93
CA MET A 32 -23.02 9.65 -31.62
C MET A 32 -23.22 9.55 -30.12
N ASN A 33 -24.47 9.81 -29.76
CA ASN A 33 -25.11 9.68 -28.49
C ASN A 33 -25.01 8.21 -28.06
N ARG A 34 -23.83 7.76 -27.63
CA ARG A 34 -23.76 6.65 -26.68
C ARG A 34 -24.15 7.20 -25.31
N ARG A 35 -25.41 7.65 -25.20
CA ARG A 35 -26.14 7.34 -23.98
C ARG A 35 -26.07 5.82 -23.91
N SER A 36 -25.19 5.30 -23.06
CA SER A 36 -25.53 4.07 -22.39
C SER A 36 -26.79 4.41 -21.60
N THR A 37 -27.94 4.34 -22.26
CA THR A 37 -29.20 4.16 -21.59
C THR A 37 -29.03 2.85 -20.87
N PHE A 38 -28.55 2.92 -19.63
CA PHE A 38 -28.93 1.96 -18.62
C PHE A 38 -30.45 2.08 -18.56
N GLN A 39 -31.13 1.34 -19.43
CA GLN A 39 -32.55 1.17 -19.33
C GLN A 39 -32.72 0.28 -18.10
N VAL A 40 -32.78 0.93 -16.94
CA VAL A 40 -33.16 0.28 -15.69
C VAL A 40 -34.59 -0.19 -15.95
N SER A 41 -34.75 -1.45 -16.31
CA SER A 41 -36.07 -2.04 -16.32
C SER A 41 -36.55 -2.01 -14.88
N CYS A 42 -37.44 -1.07 -14.55
CA CYS A 42 -38.19 -1.08 -13.31
C CYS A 42 -39.14 -2.28 -13.36
N SER A 43 -38.58 -3.47 -13.17
CA SER A 43 -39.35 -4.63 -12.76
C SER A 43 -40.03 -4.22 -11.46
N LYS A 44 -41.34 -4.44 -11.35
CA LYS A 44 -42.16 -4.11 -10.15
C LYS A 44 -41.81 -4.98 -8.94
N LYS A 45 -40.52 -5.19 -8.65
CA LYS A 45 -40.07 -5.62 -7.33
C LYS A 45 -40.25 -4.40 -6.43
N LYS A 46 -41.02 -4.58 -5.37
CA LYS A 46 -41.19 -3.57 -4.32
C LYS A 46 -39.87 -3.46 -3.57
N ILE A 47 -38.91 -2.74 -4.17
CA ILE A 47 -37.69 -2.35 -3.47
C ILE A 47 -38.15 -1.45 -2.35
N THR A 48 -37.92 -1.89 -1.12
CA THR A 48 -38.31 -1.12 0.06
C THR A 48 -37.22 -0.08 0.36
N ASP A 49 -37.61 1.06 0.91
CA ASP A 49 -36.65 2.07 1.39
C ASP A 49 -35.62 1.47 2.37
N ALA A 50 -36.02 0.43 3.11
CA ALA A 50 -35.15 -0.35 3.98
C ALA A 50 -34.04 -1.08 3.20
N GLU A 51 -34.35 -1.74 2.07
CA GLU A 51 -33.34 -2.40 1.23
C GLU A 51 -32.34 -1.41 0.64
N ILE A 52 -32.81 -0.24 0.21
CA ILE A 52 -31.94 0.84 -0.32
C ILE A 52 -31.01 1.37 0.77
N ALA A 53 -31.54 1.58 1.99
CA ALA A 53 -30.74 2.03 3.12
C ALA A 53 -29.68 0.99 3.54
N ILE A 54 -30.01 -0.30 3.47
CA ILE A 54 -29.08 -1.40 3.74
C ILE A 54 -27.96 -1.46 2.69
N ASP A 55 -28.31 -1.35 1.40
CA ASP A 55 -27.33 -1.36 0.30
C ASP A 55 -26.38 -0.15 0.40
N LEU A 56 -26.93 1.03 0.71
CA LEU A 56 -26.12 2.23 0.94
C LEU A 56 -25.20 2.09 2.17
N ALA A 57 -25.71 1.55 3.28
CA ALA A 57 -24.93 1.36 4.50
C ALA A 57 -23.79 0.35 4.29
N THR A 58 -24.06 -0.73 3.56
CA THR A 58 -23.04 -1.73 3.20
C THR A 58 -21.99 -1.15 2.25
N GLU A 59 -22.40 -0.34 1.28
CA GLU A 59 -21.46 0.33 0.38
C GLU A 59 -20.59 1.38 1.10
N ILE A 60 -21.17 2.17 2.01
CA ILE A 60 -20.40 3.10 2.87
C ILE A 60 -19.42 2.33 3.77
N ALA A 61 -19.83 1.21 4.33
CA ALA A 61 -18.95 0.36 5.13
C ALA A 61 -17.80 -0.20 4.28
N ARG A 62 -18.10 -0.68 3.07
CA ARG A 62 -17.11 -1.17 2.10
C ARG A 62 -16.07 -0.12 1.74
N ILE A 63 -16.49 1.12 1.51
CA ILE A 63 -15.59 2.24 1.19
C ILE A 63 -14.69 2.61 2.37
N LYS A 64 -15.18 2.49 3.61
CA LYS A 64 -14.42 2.85 4.82
C LYS A 64 -13.34 1.83 5.19
N ILE A 65 -13.54 0.54 4.89
CA ILE A 65 -12.62 -0.53 5.28
C ILE A 65 -11.19 -0.30 4.76
N PRO A 66 -10.92 -0.03 3.48
CA PRO A 66 -9.57 0.22 2.98
C PRO A 66 -8.90 1.44 3.64
N ALA A 67 -9.66 2.47 3.99
CA ALA A 67 -9.12 3.65 4.67
C ALA A 67 -8.68 3.32 6.11
N ILE A 68 -9.47 2.51 6.82
CA ILE A 68 -9.13 2.04 8.17
C ILE A 68 -7.89 1.15 8.12
N GLN A 69 -7.85 0.17 7.23
CA GLN A 69 -6.72 -0.74 7.06
C GLN A 69 -5.43 0.02 6.71
N ARG A 70 -5.51 1.00 5.80
CA ARG A 70 -4.36 1.85 5.45
C ARG A 70 -3.85 2.63 6.67
N LYS A 71 -4.76 3.18 7.47
CA LYS A 71 -4.40 3.93 8.68
C LYS A 71 -3.73 3.01 9.72
N GLU A 72 -4.26 1.82 9.91
CA GLU A 72 -3.70 0.83 10.82
C GLU A 72 -2.30 0.38 10.36
N ALA A 73 -2.14 0.05 9.08
CA ALA A 73 -0.85 -0.29 8.50
C ALA A 73 0.17 0.84 8.66
N MET A 74 -0.25 2.09 8.45
CA MET A 74 0.60 3.26 8.65
C MET A 74 1.00 3.47 10.12
N ASN A 75 0.10 3.22 11.06
CA ASN A 75 0.43 3.30 12.48
C ASN A 75 1.43 2.20 12.86
N LYS A 76 1.20 0.96 12.40
CA LYS A 76 2.13 -0.15 12.62
C LYS A 76 3.51 0.09 12.00
N SER A 77 3.56 0.69 10.81
CA SER A 77 4.85 1.04 10.20
C SER A 77 5.61 2.10 10.98
N LYS A 78 4.90 3.06 11.59
CA LYS A 78 5.53 4.08 12.47
C LYS A 78 6.08 3.46 13.76
N GLU A 79 5.31 2.56 14.38
CA GLU A 79 5.74 1.82 15.57
C GLU A 79 7.01 1.01 15.28
N LEU A 80 7.03 0.25 14.17
CA LEU A 80 8.20 -0.52 13.75
C LEU A 80 9.41 0.38 13.47
N LEU A 81 9.22 1.47 12.72
CA LEU A 81 10.29 2.42 12.41
C LEU A 81 10.91 2.99 13.69
N PHE A 82 10.09 3.35 14.67
CA PHE A 82 10.57 3.86 15.95
C PHE A 82 11.33 2.80 16.75
N GLY A 83 10.88 1.55 16.73
CA GLY A 83 11.60 0.43 17.34
C GLY A 83 12.99 0.20 16.73
N GLU A 84 13.10 0.24 15.40
CA GLU A 84 14.38 0.16 14.69
C GLU A 84 15.29 1.36 15.01
N PHE A 85 14.71 2.56 15.12
CA PHE A 85 15.44 3.76 15.50
C PHE A 85 15.99 3.68 16.93
N CYS A 86 15.21 3.13 17.87
CA CYS A 86 15.68 2.89 19.24
C CYS A 86 16.83 1.87 19.28
N GLN A 87 16.74 0.80 18.47
CA GLN A 87 17.82 -0.19 18.33
C GLN A 87 19.10 0.44 17.77
N TYR A 88 19.00 1.25 16.72
CA TYR A 88 20.12 2.00 16.15
C TYR A 88 20.82 2.87 17.20
N LEU A 89 20.04 3.50 18.09
CA LEU A 89 20.59 4.30 19.19
C LEU A 89 21.05 3.48 20.39
N SER A 90 20.71 2.19 20.46
CA SER A 90 20.90 1.33 21.64
C SER A 90 20.32 1.94 22.93
N GLN A 91 19.17 2.60 22.81
CA GLN A 91 18.50 3.32 23.89
C GLN A 91 17.06 2.86 24.05
N LYS A 92 16.50 3.05 25.25
CA LYS A 92 15.09 2.75 25.50
C LYS A 92 14.17 3.80 24.88
N PRO A 93 12.92 3.44 24.51
CA PRO A 93 11.94 4.36 23.94
C PRO A 93 11.81 5.69 24.71
N GLU A 94 11.75 5.62 26.04
CA GLU A 94 11.57 6.78 26.92
C GLU A 94 12.78 7.72 26.89
N GLU A 95 13.99 7.15 26.83
CA GLU A 95 15.25 7.89 26.75
C GLU A 95 15.38 8.59 25.38
N VAL A 96 15.01 7.90 24.31
CA VAL A 96 15.01 8.44 22.95
C VAL A 96 13.99 9.58 22.84
N GLU A 97 12.80 9.44 23.41
CA GLU A 97 11.80 10.52 23.41
C GLU A 97 12.29 11.77 24.14
N GLN A 98 12.88 11.60 25.33
CA GLN A 98 13.43 12.71 26.10
C GLN A 98 14.54 13.40 25.32
N LYS A 99 15.53 12.63 24.84
CA LYS A 99 16.64 13.14 24.04
C LYS A 99 16.15 13.85 22.78
N TRP A 100 15.16 13.29 22.09
CA TRP A 100 14.59 13.89 20.88
C TRP A 100 13.92 15.24 21.17
N ARG A 101 13.27 15.42 22.32
CA ARG A 101 12.67 16.72 22.69
C ARG A 101 13.73 17.78 22.94
N ASP A 102 14.88 17.38 23.48
CA ASP A 102 15.97 18.28 23.87
C ASP A 102 16.89 18.67 22.69
N MET A 103 16.87 17.91 21.58
CA MET A 103 17.68 18.17 20.38
C MET A 103 17.10 19.29 19.50
N ASP A 104 17.98 20.06 18.87
CA ASP A 104 17.59 21.03 17.84
C ASP A 104 17.25 20.33 16.50
N GLU A 105 16.69 21.08 15.56
CA GLU A 105 16.27 20.52 14.27
C GLU A 105 17.46 20.04 13.42
N THR A 106 18.63 20.69 13.56
CA THR A 106 19.83 20.33 12.82
C THR A 106 20.38 18.99 13.30
N GLU A 107 20.50 18.81 14.62
CA GLU A 107 20.92 17.56 15.24
C GLU A 107 19.95 16.42 14.91
N LYS A 108 18.64 16.67 15.00
CA LYS A 108 17.60 15.70 14.60
C LYS A 108 17.79 15.24 13.16
N MET A 109 17.96 16.19 12.24
CA MET A 109 18.13 15.88 10.83
C MET A 109 19.43 15.12 10.56
N GLY A 110 20.52 15.46 11.26
CA GLY A 110 21.78 14.71 11.20
C GLY A 110 21.61 13.27 11.66
N LEU A 111 20.90 13.07 12.77
CA LEU A 111 20.65 11.75 13.34
C LEU A 111 19.79 10.87 12.43
N VAL A 112 18.71 11.44 11.87
CA VAL A 112 17.85 10.73 10.91
C VAL A 112 18.63 10.35 9.65
N LYS A 113 19.50 11.22 9.14
CA LYS A 113 20.33 10.90 7.97
C LYS A 113 21.27 9.74 8.25
N GLY A 114 21.91 9.70 9.42
CA GLY A 114 22.75 8.59 9.84
C GLY A 114 21.97 7.28 9.90
N PHE A 115 20.84 7.29 10.61
CA PHE A 115 19.93 6.16 10.72
C PHE A 115 19.48 5.65 9.34
N VAL A 116 18.97 6.51 8.46
CA VAL A 116 18.49 6.12 7.13
C VAL A 116 19.63 5.54 6.28
N SER A 117 20.84 6.09 6.39
CA SER A 117 21.98 5.59 5.61
C SER A 117 22.34 4.16 5.97
N GLU A 118 22.30 3.79 7.25
CA GLU A 118 22.55 2.42 7.70
C GLU A 118 21.35 1.51 7.46
N TRP A 119 20.16 1.97 7.85
CA TRP A 119 18.92 1.20 7.74
C TRP A 119 18.58 0.87 6.29
N SER A 120 18.79 1.80 5.35
CA SER A 120 18.52 1.56 3.92
C SER A 120 19.41 0.51 3.27
N LEU A 121 20.58 0.21 3.83
CA LEU A 121 21.42 -0.90 3.34
C LEU A 121 20.73 -2.25 3.55
N SER A 122 19.99 -2.40 4.65
CA SER A 122 19.18 -3.58 4.93
C SER A 122 17.91 -3.65 4.08
N PHE A 123 17.47 -2.52 3.52
CA PHE A 123 16.33 -2.43 2.60
C PHE A 123 16.81 -2.31 1.15
N HIS A 124 17.29 -3.42 0.61
CA HIS A 124 17.38 -3.53 -0.84
C HIS A 124 15.96 -3.60 -1.41
N PRO A 125 15.61 -2.79 -2.43
CA PRO A 125 14.37 -2.99 -3.17
C PRO A 125 14.26 -4.48 -3.50
N LEU A 126 13.13 -5.10 -3.18
CA LEU A 126 12.91 -6.52 -3.42
C LEU A 126 13.44 -6.87 -4.82
N SER A 127 14.28 -7.91 -4.90
CA SER A 127 14.82 -8.32 -6.19
C SER A 127 13.68 -8.57 -7.18
N SER A 128 13.92 -8.34 -8.47
CA SER A 128 12.90 -8.61 -9.51
C SER A 128 12.35 -10.02 -9.42
N ARG A 129 13.16 -10.99 -8.96
CA ARG A 129 12.76 -12.36 -8.67
C ARG A 129 11.80 -12.44 -7.48
N SER A 130 12.11 -11.80 -6.35
CA SER A 130 11.23 -11.78 -5.17
C SER A 130 9.90 -11.09 -5.44
N VAL A 131 9.90 -9.98 -6.20
CA VAL A 131 8.68 -9.28 -6.60
C VAL A 131 7.83 -10.16 -7.51
N LYS A 132 8.46 -10.85 -8.46
CA LYS A 132 7.81 -11.84 -9.33
C LYS A 132 7.18 -12.96 -8.50
N ASP A 133 7.92 -13.58 -7.59
CA ASP A 133 7.43 -14.72 -6.79
C ASP A 133 6.23 -14.32 -5.92
N MET A 134 6.25 -13.12 -5.32
CA MET A 134 5.11 -12.57 -4.57
C MET A 134 3.88 -12.31 -5.46
N LEU A 135 4.08 -11.75 -6.66
CA LEU A 135 3.00 -11.54 -7.62
C LEU A 135 2.39 -12.88 -8.08
N GLU A 136 3.23 -13.88 -8.35
CA GLU A 136 2.76 -15.21 -8.74
C GLU A 136 1.95 -15.89 -7.62
N GLU A 137 2.34 -15.76 -6.35
CA GLU A 137 1.54 -16.27 -5.23
C GLU A 137 0.19 -15.56 -5.11
N HIS A 138 0.17 -14.23 -5.26
CA HIS A 138 -1.06 -13.45 -5.17
C HIS A 138 -2.04 -13.80 -6.30
N LEU A 139 -1.53 -13.92 -7.53
CA LEU A 139 -2.33 -14.28 -8.70
C LEU A 139 -2.84 -15.74 -8.65
N LYS A 140 -2.08 -16.67 -8.03
CA LYS A 140 -2.55 -18.04 -7.79
C LYS A 140 -3.75 -18.09 -6.85
N LYS A 141 -3.81 -17.22 -5.84
CA LYS A 141 -4.94 -17.13 -4.89
C LYS A 141 -6.23 -16.62 -5.55
N GLU A 142 -6.16 -15.84 -6.63
CA GLU A 142 -7.36 -15.39 -7.37
C GLU A 142 -7.95 -16.47 -8.29
N VAL A 143 -7.15 -17.43 -8.76
CA VAL A 143 -7.61 -18.43 -9.75
C VAL A 143 -8.26 -19.66 -9.08
N GLU A 144 -7.95 -19.96 -7.82
CA GLU A 144 -8.42 -21.19 -7.16
C GLU A 144 -9.69 -21.06 -6.30
N ASN A 145 -10.30 -19.89 -6.09
CA ASN A 145 -11.55 -19.80 -5.31
C ASN A 145 -12.52 -18.70 -5.76
N PRO A 146 -13.62 -19.03 -6.47
CA PRO A 146 -14.85 -18.24 -6.37
C PRO A 146 -15.53 -18.59 -5.03
N SER A 147 -15.67 -17.61 -4.13
CA SER A 147 -16.56 -17.66 -2.95
C SER A 147 -16.33 -18.82 -1.98
N VAL A 148 -15.81 -18.54 -0.78
CA VAL A 148 -16.49 -18.94 0.47
C VAL A 148 -15.86 -18.28 1.71
N ASN A 149 -16.71 -17.52 2.40
CA ASN A 149 -16.89 -17.47 3.85
C ASN A 149 -15.66 -17.34 4.77
N LEU A 150 -15.59 -16.15 5.38
CA LEU A 150 -15.13 -15.96 6.75
C LEU A 150 -15.73 -17.03 7.68
N SER A 151 -14.91 -17.96 8.15
CA SER A 151 -15.18 -18.70 9.38
C SER A 151 -13.94 -18.61 10.24
N SER A 152 -14.13 -17.96 11.39
CA SER A 152 -13.17 -17.82 12.46
C SER A 152 -12.57 -19.18 12.84
N SER A 153 -11.30 -19.39 12.51
CA SER A 153 -10.54 -20.52 13.02
C SER A 153 -9.06 -20.11 13.19
N PRO A 154 -8.42 -20.37 14.34
CA PRO A 154 -7.04 -20.00 14.62
C PRO A 154 -6.01 -20.87 13.84
N SER A 155 -6.44 -21.55 12.79
CA SER A 155 -5.64 -22.52 12.04
C SER A 155 -4.79 -21.92 10.92
N LEU A 156 -4.99 -20.65 10.55
CA LEU A 156 -4.30 -19.94 9.46
C LEU A 156 -2.89 -19.43 9.81
N MET A 157 -2.14 -20.13 10.66
CA MET A 157 -0.70 -19.92 10.68
C MET A 157 -0.06 -20.77 9.58
N PHE A 158 0.81 -20.15 8.78
CA PHE A 158 1.59 -20.84 7.75
C PHE A 158 2.29 -22.08 8.36
N PRO A 159 2.26 -23.26 7.71
CA PRO A 159 2.86 -24.49 8.25
C PRO A 159 4.34 -24.33 8.67
N SER A 160 5.06 -23.44 8.00
CA SER A 160 6.44 -23.06 8.30
C SER A 160 6.58 -22.27 9.61
N LEU A 161 5.65 -21.39 9.94
CA LEU A 161 5.66 -20.63 11.20
C LEU A 161 5.30 -21.51 12.41
N LYS A 162 4.43 -22.52 12.20
CA LYS A 162 4.11 -23.53 13.24
C LYS A 162 5.36 -24.32 13.66
N LYS A 163 6.26 -24.62 12.71
CA LYS A 163 7.56 -25.27 12.97
C LYS A 163 8.54 -24.39 13.75
N ILE A 164 8.54 -23.08 13.49
CA ILE A 164 9.43 -22.13 14.17
C ILE A 164 8.94 -21.84 15.60
N LEU A 165 7.62 -21.81 15.81
CA LEU A 165 7.01 -21.53 17.13
C LEU A 165 6.92 -22.76 18.05
N GLY A 166 7.39 -23.93 17.61
CA GLY A 166 7.41 -25.15 18.43
C GLY A 166 6.02 -25.69 18.79
N MET A 167 4.96 -25.24 18.11
CA MET A 167 3.60 -25.70 18.36
C MET A 167 3.37 -27.04 17.64
N THR A 168 3.94 -28.12 18.19
CA THR A 168 3.67 -29.48 17.73
C THR A 168 2.30 -29.93 18.25
N GLN A 169 1.38 -30.18 17.32
CA GLN A 169 0.11 -30.83 17.59
C GLN A 169 0.40 -32.31 17.93
N ASN A 170 0.47 -32.63 19.22
CA ASN A 170 0.41 -34.02 19.67
C ASN A 170 -1.02 -34.50 19.46
N GLY A 171 -1.18 -35.46 18.56
CA GLY A 171 -2.47 -36.04 18.21
C GLY A 171 -2.98 -37.02 19.26
N THR A 172 -4.30 -36.99 19.46
CA THR A 172 -5.20 -38.14 19.29
C THR A 172 -6.54 -37.60 18.83
#